data_AF-A0A7X7B8J3-F1
#
_entry.id   AF-A0A7X7B8J3-F1
#
_cell.length_a   1.000
_cell.length_b   1.000
_cell.length_c   1.000
_cell.angle_alpha   90.00
_cell.angle_beta   90.00
_cell.angle_gamma   90.00
#
_symmetry.space_group_name_H-M   'P 1'
#
loop_
_entity.id
_entity.type
_entity.pdbx_description
1 polymer ?
#
loop_
_entity_poly.entity_id
_entity_poly.type
_entity_poly.pdbx_seq_one_letter_code
_entity_poly.pdbx_strand_id
1 'polypeptide(L)' 'YAGKSNYRFVVILGEEELGRGQAGVKDMASGEQQNVALGEIAAYLTSRLSRS' A
#
# COMPACT_ATOMS: atom_id res chain seq x y z
N TYR A 1 -4.60 20.59 -17.61
CA TYR A 1 -4.98 20.07 -16.29
C TYR A 1 -4.66 18.59 -16.23
N ALA A 2 -3.43 18.25 -15.85
CA ALA A 2 -3.02 16.87 -15.66
C ALA A 2 -3.25 16.54 -14.18
N GLY A 3 -4.37 15.87 -13.90
CA GLY A 3 -4.70 15.37 -12.58
C GLY A 3 -3.64 14.36 -12.14
N LYS A 4 -2.60 14.85 -11.47
CA LYS A 4 -1.74 14.04 -10.60
C LYS A 4 -2.66 13.49 -9.52
N SER A 5 -3.22 12.30 -9.73
CA SER A 5 -3.76 11.54 -8.62
C SER A 5 -2.61 11.41 -7.63
N ASN A 6 -2.77 12.07 -6.49
CA ASN A 6 -1.79 12.20 -5.42
C ASN A 6 -1.73 10.86 -4.66
N TYR A 7 -1.40 9.77 -5.38
CA TYR A 7 -1.40 8.42 -4.84
C TYR A 7 -0.31 8.34 -3.78
N ARG A 8 -0.75 8.35 -2.51
CA ARG A 8 0.13 8.34 -1.36
C ARG A 8 0.70 6.95 -1.08
N PHE A 9 0.05 5.89 -1.57
CA PHE A 9 0.46 4.51 -1.35
C PHE A 9 0.48 3.74 -2.67
N VAL A 10 1.50 2.91 -2.85
CA VAL A 10 1.64 1.94 -3.95
C VAL A 10 1.62 0.54 -3.35
N VAL A 11 0.74 -0.31 -3.86
CA VAL A 11 0.68 -1.72 -3.47
C VAL A 11 1.38 -2.55 -4.54
N ILE A 12 2.37 -3.32 -4.12
CA ILE A 12 3.18 -4.22 -4.93
C ILE A 12 2.70 -5.64 -4.60
N LEU A 13 2.22 -6.33 -5.63
CA LEU A 13 1.67 -7.67 -5.52
C LEU A 13 2.20 -8.52 -6.68
N GLY A 14 3.30 -9.24 -6.46
CA GLY A 14 3.83 -10.25 -7.38
C GLY A 14 3.43 -11.67 -6.99
N GLU A 15 3.91 -12.65 -7.75
CA GLU A 15 3.72 -14.08 -7.46
C GLU A 15 4.33 -14.48 -6.11
N GLU A 16 5.47 -13.89 -5.74
CA GLU A 16 6.16 -14.18 -4.48
C GLU A 16 5.37 -13.63 -3.28
N GLU A 17 4.83 -12.42 -3.40
CA GLU A 17 3.94 -11.79 -2.42
C GLU A 17 2.67 -12.60 -2.20
N LEU A 18 2.04 -13.04 -3.30
CA LEU A 18 0.86 -13.92 -3.26
C LEU A 18 1.18 -15.26 -2.59
N GLY A 19 2.33 -15.87 -2.92
CA GLY A 19 2.78 -17.13 -2.31
C GLY A 19 3.03 -17.01 -0.81
N ARG A 20 3.38 -15.82 -0.32
CA ARG A 20 3.57 -15.53 1.11
C ARG A 20 2.32 -14.99 1.81
N GLY A 21 1.25 -14.73 1.07
CA GLY A 21 0.03 -14.12 1.61
C GLY A 21 0.24 -12.66 2.07
N GLN A 22 1.20 -11.96 1.48
CA GLN A 22 1.58 -10.59 1.84
C GLN A 22 1.54 -9.68 0.62
N ALA A 23 1.58 -8.36 0.82
CA ALA A 23 1.78 -7.37 -0.21
C ALA A 23 2.77 -6.32 0.26
N GLY A 24 3.63 -5.83 -0.63
CA GLY A 24 4.50 -4.70 -0.34
C GLY A 24 3.73 -3.40 -0.47
N VAL A 25 3.53 -2.65 0.60
CA VAL A 25 2.94 -1.31 0.55
C VAL A 25 4.06 -0.28 0.67
N LYS A 26 4.20 0.56 -0.35
CA LYS A 26 5.15 1.66 -0.41
C LYS A 26 4.44 2.98 -0.21
N ASP A 27 4.79 3.71 0.84
CA ASP A 27 4.34 5.08 1.10
C ASP A 27 5.20 6.03 0.24
N MET A 28 4.56 6.74 -0.67
CA MET A 28 5.23 7.71 -1.55
C MET A 28 5.51 9.05 -0.85
N ALA A 29 4.93 9.30 0.32
CA ALA A 29 5.19 10.48 1.14
C ALA A 29 6.41 10.30 2.05
N SER A 30 6.60 9.14 2.69
CA SER A 30 7.81 8.85 3.49
C SER A 30 8.91 8.14 2.69
N GLY A 31 8.56 7.49 1.58
CA GLY A 31 9.47 6.64 0.81
C GLY A 31 9.64 5.23 1.40
N GLU A 32 9.00 4.93 2.53
CA GLU A 32 9.11 3.64 3.20
C GLU A 32 8.28 2.57 2.52
N GLN A 33 8.83 1.35 2.46
CA GLN A 33 8.14 0.18 1.98
C GLN A 33 8.06 -0.85 3.10
N GLN A 34 6.87 -1.43 3.28
CA GLN A 34 6.61 -2.44 4.29
C GLN A 34 5.71 -3.54 3.77
N ASN A 35 5.97 -4.77 4.21
CA ASN A 35 5.14 -5.92 3.85
C ASN A 35 3.95 -6.00 4.81
N VAL A 36 2.75 -6.03 4.24
CA VAL A 36 1.48 -6.11 4.97
C VAL A 36 0.78 -7.40 4.58
N ALA A 37 0.21 -8.12 5.54
CA ALA A 37 -0.57 -9.31 5.25
C ALA A 37 -1.77 -8.96 4.35
N LEU A 38 -2.07 -9.79 3.35
CA LEU A 38 -3.18 -9.53 2.42
C LEU A 38 -4.53 -9.42 3.15
N GLY A 39 -4.74 -10.20 4.20
CA GLY A 39 -5.94 -10.12 5.03
C GLY A 39 -6.08 -8.80 5.78
N GLU A 40 -4.98 -8.10 6.03
CA GLU A 40 -4.95 -6.85 6.80
C GLU A 40 -4.74 -5.61 5.92
N ILE A 41 -4.50 -5.79 4.62
CA ILE A 41 -4.13 -4.68 3.72
C ILE A 41 -5.21 -3.60 3.61
N ALA A 42 -6.48 -4.01 3.59
CA ALA A 42 -7.60 -3.08 3.53
C ALA A 42 -7.67 -2.24 4.81
N ALA A 43 -7.57 -2.88 5.98
CA ALA A 43 -7.56 -2.19 7.27
C ALA A 43 -6.34 -1.25 7.41
N TYR A 44 -5.17 -1.71 6.95
CA TYR A 44 -3.94 -0.91 6.94
C TYR A 44 -4.09 0.37 6.11
N LEU A 45 -4.61 0.25 4.88
CA LEU A 45 -4.82 1.39 4.00
C LEU A 45 -5.92 2.32 4.52
N THR A 46 -7.04 1.80 5.02
CA THR A 46 -8.13 2.60 5.58
C THR A 46 -7.65 3.40 6.80
N SER A 47 -6.90 2.79 7.71
CA SER A 47 -6.33 3.48 8.89
C SER A 47 -5.41 4.65 8.50
N ARG A 48 -4.64 4.50 7.41
CA ARG A 48 -3.74 5.53 6.87
C ARG A 48 -4.46 6.62 6.06
N LEU A 49 -5.56 6.30 5.39
CA LEU A 49 -6.33 7.24 4.56
C LEU A 49 -7.32 8.08 5.38
N SER A 50 -7.95 7.49 6.41
CA SER A 50 -8.96 8.17 7.24
C SER A 50 -8.40 9.20 8.21
N ARG A 51 -7.07 9.35 8.32
CA ARG A 51 -6.41 10.30 9.24
C ARG A 51 -6.20 11.70 8.62
N SER A 52 -7.15 12.13 7.79
CA SER A 52 -7.14 13.44 7.10
C SER A 52 -7.84 14.51 7.93
#